data_AF-A0A9P7JMS4-F1
#
_entry.id   AF-A0A9P7JMS4-F1
#
_cell.length_a   1.000
_cell.length_b   1.000
_cell.length_c   1.000
_cell.angle_alpha   90.00
_cell.angle_beta   90.00
_cell.angle_gamma   90.00
#
_symmetry.space_group_name_H-M   'P 1'
#
loop_
_entity.id
_entity.type
_entity.pdbx_description
1 polymer ?
#
loop_
_entity_poly.entity_id
_entity_poly.type
_entity_poly.pdbx_seq_one_letter_code
_entity_poly.pdbx_strand_id
1 'polypeptide(L)'
;MIDIYWVLTPHGLDDRSNHKPACHQVAPSSAVERSPAVLKSIRMFSANPLLMEFLGIEIASHYDLFDDLQIGFDVPFVARVDIAMEPSNIFHFIGLYFNHMAVGEHLPGMLQVNAVTPWHSSLRGRLTPEQLHMWREARARHNAREDLGNSVTTELLIPAVVLDDARNRKPLFIHIIAIAGRQFYTPSSMTCLEYLNLYIRADVQNQLYLRAKMTKQDREAICATGRNEDTLLVRILRKKMEREHLYANIFTQNGQVQPRTRYGFYFFLVFLLGCLVWVVAT
;
A
#
# COMPACT_ATOMS: atom_id res chain seq x y z
N MET A 1 20.81 10.03 -3.44
CA MET A 1 20.19 9.60 -2.18
C MET A 1 18.97 10.48 -2.00
N ILE A 2 17.76 9.94 -2.16
CA ILE A 2 16.52 10.70 -1.98
C ILE A 2 15.92 10.26 -0.64
N ASP A 3 15.78 11.20 0.29
CA ASP A 3 15.10 10.97 1.57
C ASP A 3 13.61 11.20 1.35
N ILE A 4 12.84 10.12 1.32
CA ILE A 4 11.39 10.19 1.17
C ILE A 4 10.77 9.97 2.53
N TYR A 5 9.95 10.93 2.94
CA TYR A 5 9.08 10.74 4.09
C TYR A 5 7.84 10.09 3.58
N TRP A 6 7.41 9.03 4.23
CA TRP A 6 6.03 8.64 4.09
C TRP A 6 5.27 8.68 5.37
N VAL A 7 3.99 9.00 5.21
CA VAL A 7 3.01 8.89 6.27
C VAL A 7 2.23 7.63 5.95
N LEU A 8 2.46 6.58 6.73
CA LEU A 8 1.55 5.45 6.73
C LEU A 8 0.33 5.85 7.54
N THR A 9 -0.77 6.12 6.83
CA THR A 9 -2.07 6.38 7.43
C THR A 9 -2.92 5.13 7.34
N PRO A 10 -3.13 4.41 8.46
CA PRO A 10 -4.25 3.51 8.61
C PRO A 10 -5.54 4.28 8.32
N HIS A 11 -6.42 3.67 7.55
CA HIS A 11 -7.66 4.27 7.04
C HIS A 11 -8.51 4.94 8.12
N GLY A 12 -9.06 6.13 7.81
CA GLY A 12 -10.23 6.70 8.50
C GLY A 12 -10.11 8.06 9.21
N LEU A 13 -9.08 8.91 8.98
CA LEU A 13 -8.89 10.13 9.79
C LEU A 13 -8.50 11.42 9.05
N ASP A 14 -8.87 11.58 7.78
CA ASP A 14 -8.41 12.74 7.01
C ASP A 14 -9.53 13.65 6.47
N ASP A 15 -10.54 13.91 7.30
CA ASP A 15 -11.43 15.06 7.11
C ASP A 15 -10.87 16.29 7.84
N ARG A 16 -9.66 16.70 7.43
CA ARG A 16 -8.92 17.82 8.05
C ARG A 16 -9.15 19.15 7.34
N SER A 17 -9.99 19.21 6.31
CA SER A 17 -10.10 20.39 5.44
C SER A 17 -11.01 21.51 5.97
N ASN A 18 -11.83 21.30 7.01
CA ASN A 18 -12.80 22.34 7.44
C ASN A 18 -12.90 22.63 8.95
N HIS A 19 -12.05 22.06 9.80
CA HIS A 19 -12.05 22.39 11.23
C HIS A 19 -10.76 23.05 11.67
N LYS A 20 -10.79 24.38 11.78
CA LYS A 20 -9.88 25.14 12.63
C LYS A 20 -10.18 24.71 14.08
N PRO A 21 -9.31 24.01 14.82
CA PRO A 21 -9.60 23.71 16.21
C PRO A 21 -9.24 24.94 17.03
N ALA A 22 -10.25 25.55 17.65
CA ALA A 22 -10.02 26.08 18.98
C ALA A 22 -9.56 24.88 19.82
N CYS A 23 -8.31 24.90 20.29
CA CYS A 23 -7.76 23.92 21.22
C CYS A 23 -8.49 24.04 22.57
N HIS A 24 -9.73 23.58 22.63
CA HIS A 24 -10.38 23.21 23.87
C HIS A 24 -10.27 21.70 24.03
N GLN A 25 -10.06 21.30 25.28
CA GLN A 25 -9.79 19.94 25.75
C GLN A 25 -10.97 19.01 25.43
N VAL A 26 -11.05 18.55 24.18
CA VAL A 26 -11.97 17.48 23.80
C VAL A 26 -11.48 16.21 24.51
N ALA A 27 -12.32 15.70 25.41
CA ALA A 27 -12.12 14.42 26.06
C ALA A 27 -11.80 13.32 25.02
N PRO A 28 -10.90 12.36 25.32
CA PRO A 28 -10.30 11.40 24.37
C PRO A 28 -11.27 10.30 23.85
N SER A 29 -12.53 10.64 23.60
CA SER A 29 -13.64 9.70 23.38
C SER A 29 -13.82 9.20 21.94
N SER A 30 -12.96 9.58 20.99
CA SER A 30 -12.98 9.01 19.64
C SER A 30 -11.59 8.78 19.04
N ALA A 31 -10.55 8.69 19.89
CA ALA A 31 -9.28 8.18 19.43
C ALA A 31 -9.51 6.73 19.00
N VAL A 32 -9.63 6.50 17.70
CA VAL A 32 -9.71 5.16 17.11
C VAL A 32 -8.46 4.44 17.57
N GLU A 33 -8.62 3.63 18.62
CA GLU A 33 -7.55 2.91 19.28
C GLU A 33 -7.02 1.91 18.27
N ARG A 34 -5.95 2.31 17.57
CA ARG A 34 -5.39 1.47 16.53
C ARG A 34 -4.84 0.23 17.19
N SER A 35 -5.24 -0.92 16.66
CA SER A 35 -4.74 -2.19 17.16
C SER A 35 -3.20 -2.15 17.12
N PRO A 36 -2.52 -2.41 18.26
CA PRO A 36 -1.06 -2.54 18.31
C PRO A 36 -0.51 -3.51 17.25
N ALA A 37 -1.34 -4.44 16.77
CA ALA A 37 -1.01 -5.35 15.69
C ALA A 37 -0.74 -4.65 14.36
N VAL A 38 -1.53 -3.63 13.97
CA VAL A 38 -1.31 -2.90 12.71
C VAL A 38 0.00 -2.13 12.75
N LEU A 39 0.31 -1.50 13.88
CA LEU A 39 1.59 -0.81 14.08
C LEU A 39 2.77 -1.77 13.97
N LYS A 40 2.64 -2.97 14.57
CA LYS A 40 3.64 -4.04 14.41
C LYS A 40 3.81 -4.42 12.94
N SER A 41 2.73 -4.64 12.19
CA SER A 41 2.81 -4.99 10.76
C SER A 41 3.45 -3.86 9.94
N ILE A 42 3.18 -2.59 10.23
CA ILE A 42 3.86 -1.45 9.61
C ILE A 42 5.37 -1.51 9.86
N ARG A 43 5.79 -1.73 11.11
CA ARG A 43 7.21 -1.83 11.44
C ARG A 43 7.88 -2.99 10.72
N MET A 44 7.21 -4.14 10.62
CA MET A 44 7.72 -5.31 9.90
C MET A 44 7.79 -5.07 8.39
N PHE A 45 6.81 -4.37 7.83
CA PHE A 45 6.83 -3.93 6.43
C PHE A 45 8.04 -3.03 6.17
N SER A 46 8.25 -2.02 7.02
CA SER A 46 9.35 -1.06 6.89
C SER A 46 10.74 -1.66 7.18
N ALA A 47 10.79 -2.79 7.88
CA ALA A 47 12.03 -3.52 8.17
C ALA A 47 12.40 -4.52 7.07
N ASN A 48 11.52 -4.79 6.09
CA ASN A 48 11.79 -5.74 5.02
C ASN A 48 12.44 -5.03 3.80
N PRO A 49 13.72 -5.30 3.49
CA PRO A 49 14.43 -4.57 2.43
C PRO A 49 13.77 -4.72 1.05
N LEU A 50 13.23 -5.89 0.74
CA LEU A 50 12.62 -6.19 -0.56
C LEU A 50 11.31 -5.43 -0.76
N LEU A 51 10.44 -5.39 0.25
CA LEU A 51 9.19 -4.60 0.21
C LEU A 51 9.49 -3.10 0.08
N MET A 52 10.51 -2.63 0.79
CA MET A 52 10.97 -1.24 0.76
C MET A 52 11.58 -0.87 -0.58
N GLU A 53 12.34 -1.78 -1.20
CA GLU A 53 12.88 -1.62 -2.55
C GLU A 53 11.74 -1.46 -3.57
N PHE A 54 10.74 -2.35 -3.58
CA PHE A 54 9.60 -2.22 -4.51
C PHE A 54 8.80 -0.94 -4.28
N LEU A 55 8.64 -0.51 -3.03
CA LEU A 55 8.00 0.76 -2.71
C LEU A 55 8.86 1.95 -3.16
N GLY A 56 10.18 1.85 -3.10
CA GLY A 56 11.11 2.84 -3.65
C GLY A 56 10.99 2.95 -5.18
N ILE A 57 10.94 1.82 -5.89
CA ILE A 57 10.73 1.78 -7.34
C ILE A 57 9.39 2.40 -7.71
N GLU A 58 8.33 2.07 -6.96
CA GLU A 58 7.01 2.66 -7.11
C GLU A 58 7.07 4.18 -7.03
N ILE A 59 7.64 4.72 -5.95
CA ILE A 59 7.70 6.16 -5.72
C ILE A 59 8.58 6.83 -6.78
N ALA A 60 9.76 6.29 -7.07
CA ALA A 60 10.66 6.83 -8.09
C ALA A 60 10.01 6.88 -9.48
N SER A 61 9.28 5.82 -9.84
CA SER A 61 8.63 5.70 -11.15
C SER A 61 7.34 6.51 -11.27
N HIS A 62 6.58 6.64 -10.18
CA HIS A 62 5.31 7.38 -10.21
C HIS A 62 5.52 8.90 -10.26
N TYR A 63 6.60 9.39 -9.67
CA TYR A 63 6.88 10.84 -9.57
C TYR A 63 8.07 11.29 -10.40
N ASP A 64 8.55 10.44 -11.31
CA ASP A 64 9.69 10.71 -12.19
C ASP A 64 10.91 11.31 -11.42
N LEU A 65 11.20 10.75 -10.22
CA LEU A 65 12.23 11.28 -9.32
C LEU A 65 13.65 11.20 -9.91
N PHE A 66 13.81 10.45 -11.01
CA PHE A 66 15.07 10.36 -11.74
C PHE A 66 15.27 11.51 -12.73
N ASP A 67 14.25 12.30 -13.08
CA ASP A 67 14.39 13.43 -14.01
C ASP A 67 14.61 14.77 -13.28
N ASP A 68 14.17 14.88 -12.03
CA ASP A 68 14.38 16.06 -11.18
C ASP A 68 15.17 15.72 -9.91
N LEU A 69 16.50 15.85 -10.02
CA LEU A 69 17.41 15.62 -8.92
C LEU A 69 17.30 16.66 -7.78
N GLN A 70 16.54 17.74 -7.95
CA GLN A 70 16.31 18.68 -6.84
C GLN A 70 15.28 18.14 -5.86
N ILE A 71 14.39 17.25 -6.31
CA ILE A 71 13.37 16.62 -5.46
C ILE A 71 14.04 15.66 -4.47
N GLY A 72 13.77 15.87 -3.18
CA GLY A 72 14.40 15.17 -2.06
C GLY A 72 15.73 15.77 -1.60
N PHE A 73 16.41 16.55 -2.43
CA PHE A 73 17.65 17.24 -2.07
C PHE A 73 17.40 18.67 -1.61
N ASP A 74 16.90 19.54 -2.48
CA ASP A 74 16.64 20.94 -2.17
C ASP A 74 15.21 21.14 -1.67
N VAL A 75 14.31 20.29 -2.14
CA VAL A 75 12.88 20.31 -1.81
C VAL A 75 12.50 19.03 -1.07
N PRO A 76 11.87 19.11 0.12
CA PRO A 76 11.38 17.93 0.81
C PRO A 76 10.35 17.22 -0.06
N PHE A 77 10.58 15.92 -0.28
CA PHE A 77 9.60 15.05 -0.90
C PHE A 77 8.93 14.18 0.16
N VAL A 78 7.60 14.16 0.12
CA VAL A 78 6.79 13.33 1.01
C VAL A 78 5.80 12.55 0.14
N ALA A 79 5.75 11.22 0.31
CA ALA A 79 4.75 10.37 -0.30
C ALA A 79 3.87 9.76 0.78
N ARG A 80 2.55 9.90 0.70
CA ARG A 80 1.65 9.15 1.57
C ARG A 80 1.47 7.74 1.02
N VAL A 81 1.59 6.75 1.89
CA VAL A 81 1.32 5.36 1.57
C VAL A 81 0.07 4.93 2.32
N ASP A 82 -1.01 4.68 1.59
CA ASP A 82 -2.27 4.20 2.14
C ASP A 82 -2.22 2.69 2.26
N ILE A 83 -2.39 2.19 3.48
CA ILE A 83 -2.40 0.75 3.77
C ILE A 83 -3.74 0.32 4.36
N ALA A 84 -4.16 -0.90 4.03
CA ALA A 84 -5.33 -1.55 4.61
C ALA A 84 -4.98 -2.93 5.14
N MET A 85 -5.78 -3.41 6.08
CA MET A 85 -5.88 -4.85 6.34
C MET A 85 -6.94 -5.43 5.40
N GLU A 86 -6.56 -6.38 4.56
CA GLU A 86 -7.48 -7.13 3.70
C GLU A 86 -7.57 -8.59 4.14
N PRO A 87 -8.66 -9.31 3.86
CA PRO A 87 -8.75 -10.74 4.20
C PRO A 87 -7.64 -11.53 3.53
N SER A 88 -6.96 -12.39 4.29
CA SER A 88 -5.88 -13.22 3.76
C SER A 88 -6.34 -14.22 2.68
N ASN A 89 -7.65 -14.49 2.61
CA ASN A 89 -8.27 -15.32 1.58
C ASN A 89 -9.18 -14.43 0.71
N ILE A 90 -8.93 -14.42 -0.60
CA ILE A 90 -9.69 -13.62 -1.57
C ILE A 90 -11.19 -13.96 -1.57
N PHE A 91 -11.58 -15.20 -1.27
CA PHE A 91 -12.99 -15.58 -1.17
C PHE A 91 -13.71 -14.89 -0.01
N HIS A 92 -13.00 -14.61 1.09
CA HIS A 92 -13.56 -13.81 2.18
C HIS A 92 -13.74 -12.35 1.76
N PHE A 93 -12.82 -11.79 0.96
CA PHE A 93 -12.99 -10.45 0.38
C PHE A 93 -14.24 -10.40 -0.50
N ILE A 94 -14.40 -11.37 -1.42
CA ILE A 94 -15.59 -11.48 -2.29
C ILE A 94 -16.87 -11.60 -1.45
N GLY A 95 -16.84 -12.41 -0.39
CA GLY A 95 -17.97 -12.57 0.54
C GLY A 95 -18.37 -11.28 1.27
N LEU A 96 -17.38 -10.51 1.75
CA LEU A 96 -17.61 -9.21 2.37
C LEU A 96 -18.15 -8.20 1.35
N TYR A 97 -17.58 -8.19 0.14
CA TYR A 97 -17.93 -7.27 -0.93
C TYR A 97 -19.38 -7.45 -1.42
N PHE A 98 -19.82 -8.68 -1.71
CA PHE A 98 -21.15 -8.89 -2.30
C PHE A 98 -22.28 -9.12 -1.30
N ASN A 99 -22.02 -9.87 -0.23
CA ASN A 99 -23.09 -10.50 0.54
C ASN A 99 -23.13 -10.04 2.00
N HIS A 100 -22.23 -9.14 2.40
CA HIS A 100 -22.02 -8.79 3.81
C HIS A 100 -21.96 -10.04 4.69
N MET A 101 -21.38 -11.14 4.16
CA MET A 101 -21.49 -12.44 4.84
C MET A 101 -21.04 -12.27 6.28
N ALA A 102 -21.71 -12.96 7.20
CA ALA A 102 -21.28 -13.09 8.57
C ALA A 102 -19.97 -13.89 8.61
N VAL A 103 -18.88 -13.23 8.21
CA VAL A 103 -17.54 -13.77 8.39
C VAL A 103 -17.31 -13.74 9.89
N GLY A 104 -16.90 -14.89 10.45
CA GLY A 104 -16.73 -15.04 11.89
C GLY A 104 -15.92 -13.90 12.52
N GLU A 105 -16.10 -13.66 13.81
CA GLU A 105 -15.49 -12.52 14.52
C GLU A 105 -13.96 -12.46 14.38
N HIS A 106 -13.32 -13.58 14.03
CA HIS A 106 -11.89 -13.77 13.86
C HIS A 106 -11.49 -13.98 12.40
N LEU A 107 -11.72 -12.97 11.56
CA LEU A 107 -11.23 -12.98 10.19
C LEU A 107 -9.73 -12.63 10.13
N PRO A 108 -8.84 -13.53 9.68
CA PRO A 108 -7.44 -13.19 9.45
C PRO A 108 -7.32 -12.20 8.29
N GLY A 109 -6.57 -11.12 8.53
CA GLY A 109 -6.20 -10.13 7.53
C GLY A 109 -4.71 -10.10 7.27
N MET A 110 -4.33 -9.43 6.18
CA MET A 110 -2.97 -9.13 5.78
C MET A 110 -2.85 -7.66 5.40
N LEU A 111 -1.72 -7.05 5.73
CA LEU A 111 -1.40 -5.69 5.31
C LEU A 111 -1.29 -5.64 3.79
N GLN A 112 -1.88 -4.62 3.17
CA GLN A 112 -1.85 -4.36 1.74
C GLN A 112 -1.62 -2.88 1.50
N VAL A 113 -0.87 -2.56 0.46
CA VAL A 113 -0.69 -1.18 -0.02
C VAL A 113 -1.81 -0.87 -1.01
N ASN A 114 -2.61 0.13 -0.70
CA ASN A 114 -3.74 0.54 -1.52
C ASN A 114 -3.34 1.60 -2.53
N ALA A 115 -2.63 2.63 -2.07
CA ALA A 115 -2.20 3.74 -2.89
C ALA A 115 -0.90 4.34 -2.38
N VAL A 116 -0.17 4.96 -3.29
CA VAL A 116 0.93 5.87 -3.00
C VAL A 116 0.55 7.20 -3.63
N THR A 117 0.53 8.27 -2.84
CA THR A 117 0.14 9.60 -3.32
C THR A 117 1.19 10.64 -2.93
N PRO A 118 1.52 11.60 -3.79
CA PRO A 118 2.50 12.62 -3.43
C PRO A 118 1.83 13.56 -2.44
N TRP A 119 2.61 14.05 -1.49
CA TRP A 119 2.19 15.20 -0.72
C TRP A 119 2.32 16.45 -1.58
N HIS A 120 1.24 16.82 -2.25
CA HIS A 120 1.21 18.06 -3.01
C HIS A 120 0.84 19.23 -2.10
N SER A 121 1.69 20.26 -2.05
CA SER A 121 1.48 21.47 -1.24
C SER A 121 0.21 22.23 -1.63
N SER A 122 -0.23 22.10 -2.89
CA SER A 122 -1.49 22.65 -3.39
C SER A 122 -2.73 21.96 -2.84
N LEU A 123 -2.64 20.67 -2.47
CA LEU A 123 -3.77 19.87 -1.99
C LEU A 123 -3.89 19.88 -0.46
N ARG A 124 -2.77 20.06 0.26
CA ARG A 124 -2.72 19.89 1.72
C ARG A 124 -2.02 21.03 2.48
N GLY A 125 -1.75 22.14 1.79
CA GLY A 125 -1.02 23.27 2.35
C GLY A 125 0.49 23.05 2.36
N ARG A 126 1.23 24.12 2.69
CA ARG A 126 2.68 24.06 2.91
C ARG A 126 2.98 23.09 4.07
N LEU A 127 4.11 22.39 4.00
CA LEU A 127 4.59 21.60 5.13
C LEU A 127 4.61 22.48 6.37
N THR A 128 4.07 21.96 7.47
CA THR A 128 4.12 22.64 8.76
C THR A 128 5.58 22.86 9.17
N PRO A 129 5.88 23.90 9.97
CA PRO A 129 7.22 24.09 10.51
C PRO A 129 7.75 22.84 11.21
N GLU A 130 6.91 22.07 11.93
CA GLU A 130 7.34 20.81 12.55
C GLU A 130 7.72 19.74 11.51
N GLN A 131 6.93 19.57 10.44
CA GLN A 131 7.27 18.61 9.37
C GLN A 131 8.57 18.98 8.67
N LEU A 132 8.77 20.27 8.40
CA LEU A 132 9.99 20.77 7.79
C LEU A 132 11.19 20.63 8.73
N HIS A 133 10.99 20.84 10.04
CA HIS A 133 12.00 20.63 11.05
C HIS A 133 12.37 19.15 11.15
N MET A 134 11.39 18.25 11.26
CA MET A 134 11.62 16.80 11.22
C MET A 134 12.37 16.40 9.96
N TRP A 135 12.00 16.93 8.79
CA TRP A 135 12.70 16.68 7.53
C TRP A 135 14.18 17.09 7.60
N ARG A 136 14.46 18.30 8.11
CA ARG A 136 15.84 18.79 8.28
C ARG A 136 16.60 17.99 9.33
N GLU A 137 15.95 17.65 10.44
CA GLU A 137 16.57 16.91 11.52
C GLU A 137 16.87 15.48 11.11
N ALA A 138 15.98 14.76 10.45
CA ALA A 138 16.23 13.40 9.97
C ALA A 138 17.37 13.38 8.94
N ARG A 139 17.39 14.34 8.01
CA ARG A 139 18.55 14.56 7.12
C ARG A 139 19.85 14.81 7.88
N ALA A 140 19.79 15.55 8.98
CA ALA A 140 20.95 15.79 9.86
C ALA A 140 21.29 14.59 10.76
N ARG A 141 20.29 13.78 11.13
CA ARG A 141 20.30 12.66 12.06
C ARG A 141 20.33 11.31 11.35
N HIS A 142 20.98 11.22 10.20
CA HIS A 142 21.19 9.95 9.49
C HIS A 142 22.07 8.92 10.28
N ASN A 143 22.04 8.94 11.64
CA ASN A 143 22.53 7.98 12.62
C ASN A 143 21.67 7.79 13.92
N ALA A 144 20.46 8.35 14.11
CA ALA A 144 19.68 8.08 15.35
C ALA A 144 18.15 8.11 15.17
N ARG A 145 17.48 7.02 15.58
CA ARG A 145 16.05 6.73 15.37
C ARG A 145 15.21 7.02 16.62
N GLU A 146 14.15 7.82 16.51
CA GLU A 146 13.06 7.93 17.52
C GLU A 146 11.67 8.00 16.85
N ASP A 147 10.69 7.28 17.41
CA ASP A 147 9.30 7.13 16.91
C ASP A 147 8.34 8.13 17.60
N LEU A 148 7.48 8.82 16.84
CA LEU A 148 6.41 9.71 17.37
C LEU A 148 5.07 9.53 16.63
N GLY A 149 4.02 9.14 17.35
CA GLY A 149 2.61 9.47 17.08
C GLY A 149 1.81 8.62 16.06
N ASN A 150 0.51 8.94 15.94
CA ASN A 150 -0.55 8.24 15.18
C ASN A 150 -0.38 8.27 13.64
N SER A 151 0.84 8.38 13.16
CA SER A 151 1.25 8.16 11.79
C SER A 151 2.68 7.68 11.88
N VAL A 152 2.97 6.52 11.30
CA VAL A 152 4.37 6.11 11.22
C VAL A 152 4.99 6.89 10.09
N THR A 153 5.75 7.90 10.48
CA THR A 153 6.66 8.59 9.58
C THR A 153 8.00 7.87 9.66
N THR A 154 8.44 7.27 8.57
CA THR A 154 9.79 6.73 8.47
C THR A 154 10.45 7.31 7.22
N GLU A 155 11.76 7.41 7.31
CA GLU A 155 12.62 7.69 6.17
C GLU A 155 12.64 6.45 5.26
N LEU A 156 12.43 6.69 3.97
CA LEU A 156 12.79 5.78 2.90
C LEU A 156 13.99 6.35 2.17
N LEU A 157 15.08 5.63 2.32
CA LEU A 157 16.25 5.79 1.49
C LEU A 157 16.00 5.06 0.16
N ILE A 158 16.01 5.78 -0.97
CA ILE A 158 16.09 5.14 -2.30
C ILE A 158 17.55 5.09 -2.75
N PRO A 159 18.17 3.90 -2.82
CA PRO A 159 19.52 3.71 -3.36
C PRO A 159 19.60 4.11 -4.84
N ALA A 160 20.80 4.50 -5.29
CA ALA A 160 21.03 4.84 -6.69
C ALA A 160 20.69 3.67 -7.65
N VAL A 161 20.96 2.42 -7.25
CA VAL A 161 20.60 1.24 -8.03
C VAL A 161 19.09 1.13 -8.27
N VAL A 162 18.29 1.50 -7.28
CA VAL A 162 16.82 1.49 -7.39
C VAL A 162 16.33 2.57 -8.35
N LEU A 163 16.96 3.75 -8.32
CA LEU A 163 16.69 4.82 -9.31
C LEU A 163 17.10 4.41 -10.72
N ASP A 164 18.25 3.75 -10.87
CA ASP A 164 18.72 3.24 -12.15
C ASP A 164 17.79 2.15 -12.69
N ASP A 165 17.29 1.25 -11.85
CA ASP A 165 16.37 0.20 -12.27
C ASP A 165 15.00 0.77 -12.64
N ALA A 166 14.50 1.76 -11.89
CA ALA A 166 13.30 2.53 -12.25
C ALA A 166 13.47 3.26 -13.60
N ARG A 167 14.59 3.98 -13.79
CA ARG A 167 14.90 4.73 -15.02
C ARG A 167 15.04 3.83 -16.23
N ASN A 168 15.78 2.74 -16.11
CA ASN A 168 16.03 1.81 -17.23
C ASN A 168 14.81 0.93 -17.53
N ARG A 169 13.80 0.95 -16.66
CA ARG A 169 12.60 0.12 -16.74
C ARG A 169 12.93 -1.35 -17.03
N LYS A 170 14.02 -1.84 -16.42
CA LYS A 170 14.43 -3.25 -16.58
C LYS A 170 13.27 -4.11 -16.11
N PRO A 171 12.92 -5.19 -16.82
CA PRO A 171 11.86 -6.06 -16.37
C PRO A 171 12.29 -6.74 -15.06
N LEU A 172 11.77 -6.22 -13.95
CA LEU A 172 12.03 -6.73 -12.60
C LEU A 172 11.14 -7.94 -12.29
N PHE A 173 10.04 -8.09 -13.04
CA PHE A 173 9.01 -9.07 -12.75
C PHE A 173 9.01 -10.17 -13.79
N ILE A 174 9.25 -11.40 -13.33
CA ILE A 174 8.98 -12.60 -14.11
C ILE A 174 7.67 -13.17 -13.57
N HIS A 175 6.58 -12.92 -14.28
CA HIS A 175 5.33 -13.59 -14.00
C HIS A 175 5.34 -14.94 -14.72
N ILE A 176 5.35 -16.03 -13.96
CA ILE A 176 5.22 -17.37 -14.54
C ILE A 176 3.74 -17.70 -14.58
N ILE A 177 3.14 -17.62 -15.77
CA ILE A 177 1.77 -18.07 -16.02
C ILE A 177 1.89 -19.47 -16.65
N ALA A 178 1.21 -20.50 -16.12
CA ALA A 178 1.37 -21.87 -16.60
C ALA A 178 0.98 -22.01 -18.07
N ILE A 179 0.08 -21.16 -18.55
CA ILE A 179 -0.41 -21.17 -19.93
C ILE A 179 0.45 -20.28 -20.84
N ALA A 180 0.86 -19.09 -20.36
CA ALA A 180 1.55 -18.10 -21.19
C ALA A 180 3.09 -18.12 -21.03
N GLY A 181 3.62 -18.98 -20.17
CA GLY A 181 5.04 -19.03 -19.84
C GLY A 181 5.50 -17.84 -19.01
N ARG A 182 6.77 -17.46 -19.19
CA ARG A 182 7.38 -16.30 -18.54
C ARG A 182 6.94 -15.03 -19.25
N GLN A 183 6.26 -14.15 -18.52
CA GLN A 183 5.99 -12.79 -18.96
C GLN A 183 6.86 -11.82 -18.19
N PHE A 184 7.51 -10.94 -18.94
CA PHE A 184 8.32 -9.85 -18.40
C PHE A 184 7.47 -8.59 -18.37
N TYR A 185 7.31 -8.00 -17.20
CA TYR A 185 6.62 -6.73 -17.06
C TYR A 185 7.64 -5.61 -16.86
N THR A 186 7.53 -4.61 -17.71
CA THR A 186 8.19 -3.32 -17.50
C THR A 186 7.64 -2.71 -16.21
N PRO A 187 8.48 -2.29 -15.25
CA PRO A 187 8.01 -1.67 -14.03
C PRO A 187 7.33 -0.35 -14.36
N SER A 188 6.00 -0.39 -14.26
CA SER A 188 5.15 0.78 -14.10
C SER A 188 4.76 0.89 -12.63
N SER A 189 4.29 2.06 -12.24
CA SER A 189 3.77 2.23 -10.87
C SER A 189 2.65 1.21 -10.57
N MET A 190 1.76 0.99 -11.54
CA MET A 190 0.68 0.02 -11.39
C MET A 190 1.18 -1.40 -11.10
N THR A 191 2.17 -1.87 -11.87
CA THR A 191 2.73 -3.21 -11.72
C THR A 191 3.57 -3.37 -10.45
N CYS A 192 4.22 -2.31 -9.98
CA CYS A 192 5.03 -2.37 -8.74
C CYS A 192 4.14 -2.58 -7.52
N LEU A 193 3.04 -1.83 -7.40
CA LEU A 193 2.07 -2.01 -6.32
C LEU A 193 1.37 -3.38 -6.37
N GLU A 194 1.00 -3.84 -7.56
CA GLU A 194 0.42 -5.17 -7.73
C GLU A 194 1.40 -6.26 -7.27
N TYR A 195 2.66 -6.20 -7.72
CA TYR A 195 3.68 -7.18 -7.32
C TYR A 195 3.96 -7.16 -5.83
N LEU A 196 4.12 -5.98 -5.23
CA LEU A 196 4.32 -5.83 -3.79
C LEU A 196 3.19 -6.52 -3.01
N ASN A 197 1.95 -6.27 -3.40
CA ASN A 197 0.78 -6.88 -2.77
C ASN A 197 0.68 -8.39 -3.01
N LEU A 198 1.05 -8.86 -4.20
CA LEU A 198 1.15 -10.28 -4.51
C LEU A 198 2.23 -10.97 -3.66
N TYR A 199 3.38 -10.34 -3.46
CA TYR A 199 4.45 -10.85 -2.61
C TYR A 199 3.99 -11.01 -1.16
N ILE A 200 3.28 -10.02 -0.61
CA ILE A 200 2.69 -10.12 0.74
C ILE A 200 1.65 -11.26 0.80
N ARG A 201 0.82 -11.41 -0.24
CA ARG A 201 -0.19 -12.49 -0.32
C ARG A 201 0.44 -13.88 -0.38
N ALA A 202 1.56 -14.02 -1.07
CA ALA A 202 2.29 -15.28 -1.22
C ALA A 202 2.88 -15.78 0.11
N ASP A 203 3.09 -14.91 1.10
CA ASP A 203 3.54 -15.29 2.43
C ASP A 203 2.42 -15.95 3.25
N VAL A 204 2.04 -17.17 2.85
CA VAL A 204 1.02 -18.00 3.52
C VAL A 204 1.43 -18.36 4.95
N GLN A 205 2.74 -18.51 5.19
CA GLN A 205 3.31 -18.91 6.48
C GLN A 205 3.50 -17.73 7.46
N ASN A 206 3.18 -16.50 7.03
CA ASN A 206 3.34 -15.28 7.83
C ASN A 206 4.80 -15.02 8.28
N GLN A 207 5.78 -15.38 7.46
CA GLN A 207 7.20 -15.14 7.72
C GLN A 207 7.53 -13.63 7.73
N LEU A 208 6.75 -12.82 7.03
CA LEU A 208 6.88 -11.36 6.99
C LEU A 208 6.19 -10.69 8.19
N TYR A 209 5.40 -11.43 8.98
CA TYR A 209 4.62 -10.90 10.11
C TYR A 209 3.66 -9.76 9.72
N LEU A 210 3.14 -9.81 8.49
CA LEU A 210 2.20 -8.83 7.93
C LEU A 210 0.74 -9.24 8.09
N ARG A 211 0.46 -10.35 8.77
CA ARG A 211 -0.90 -10.81 9.06
C ARG A 211 -1.33 -10.44 10.47
N ALA A 212 -2.57 -9.98 10.60
CA ALA A 212 -3.19 -9.63 11.86
C ALA A 212 -4.71 -9.85 11.78
N LYS A 213 -5.39 -9.89 12.93
CA LYS A 213 -6.86 -9.97 12.97
C LYS A 213 -7.47 -8.69 12.37
N MET A 214 -8.43 -8.82 11.46
CA MET A 214 -9.15 -7.67 10.92
C MET A 214 -10.05 -7.04 11.98
N THR A 215 -10.07 -5.71 12.02
CA THR A 215 -11.02 -4.94 12.83
C THR A 215 -12.41 -4.92 12.18
N LYS A 216 -13.43 -4.46 12.92
CA LYS A 216 -14.77 -4.22 12.34
C LYS A 216 -14.70 -3.17 11.22
N GLN A 217 -13.88 -2.14 11.39
CA GLN A 217 -13.69 -1.06 10.42
C GLN A 217 -13.07 -1.55 9.11
N ASP A 218 -12.08 -2.45 9.19
CA ASP A 218 -11.45 -3.03 7.99
C ASP A 218 -12.47 -3.79 7.14
N ARG A 219 -13.32 -4.60 7.80
CA ARG A 219 -14.40 -5.34 7.12
C ARG A 219 -15.44 -4.39 6.54
N GLU A 220 -15.82 -3.37 7.31
CA GLU A 220 -16.84 -2.41 6.90
C GLU A 220 -16.40 -1.59 5.68
N ALA A 221 -15.12 -1.22 5.57
CA ALA A 221 -14.61 -0.53 4.38
C ALA A 221 -14.80 -1.36 3.10
N ILE A 222 -14.64 -2.69 3.17
CA ILE A 222 -14.86 -3.60 2.03
C ILE A 222 -16.36 -3.70 1.73
N CYS A 223 -17.20 -3.88 2.76
CA CYS A 223 -18.65 -3.91 2.62
C CYS A 223 -19.20 -2.61 2.00
N ALA A 224 -18.76 -1.46 2.49
CA ALA A 224 -19.12 -0.13 1.96
C ALA A 224 -18.72 0.03 0.49
N THR A 225 -17.59 -0.56 0.11
CA THR A 225 -17.14 -0.56 -1.29
C THR A 225 -18.09 -1.36 -2.18
N GLY A 226 -18.52 -2.54 -1.71
CA GLY A 226 -19.52 -3.36 -2.39
C GLY A 226 -20.90 -2.69 -2.52
N ARG A 227 -21.29 -1.88 -1.53
CA ARG A 227 -22.51 -1.03 -1.56
C ARG A 227 -22.37 0.23 -2.42
N ASN A 228 -21.20 0.47 -3.01
CA ASN A 228 -20.87 1.67 -3.78
C ASN A 228 -21.02 2.98 -3.00
N GLU A 229 -20.74 2.98 -1.70
CA GLU A 229 -20.74 4.21 -0.90
C GLU A 229 -19.67 5.21 -1.37
N ASP A 230 -19.92 6.50 -1.19
CA ASP A 230 -19.02 7.55 -1.66
C ASP A 230 -18.12 8.10 -0.55
N THR A 231 -17.29 7.23 0.03
CA THR A 231 -16.28 7.63 1.02
C THR A 231 -14.88 7.62 0.41
N LEU A 232 -13.94 8.40 0.98
CA LEU A 232 -12.54 8.40 0.54
C LEU A 232 -11.94 6.99 0.54
N LEU A 233 -12.27 6.18 1.56
CA LEU A 233 -11.80 4.81 1.70
C LEU A 233 -12.28 3.92 0.56
N VAL A 234 -13.57 4.02 0.23
CA VAL A 234 -14.18 3.28 -0.87
C VAL A 234 -13.55 3.68 -2.21
N ARG A 235 -13.30 4.97 -2.44
CA ARG A 235 -12.63 5.44 -3.66
C ARG A 235 -11.20 4.89 -3.78
N ILE A 236 -10.44 4.88 -2.68
CA ILE A 236 -9.07 4.32 -2.64
C ILE A 236 -9.10 2.81 -2.91
N LEU A 237 -9.99 2.07 -2.25
CA LEU A 237 -10.10 0.62 -2.47
C LEU A 237 -10.56 0.29 -3.90
N ARG A 238 -11.50 1.06 -4.46
CA ARG A 238 -11.95 0.88 -5.85
C ARG A 238 -10.80 1.09 -6.84
N LYS A 239 -10.00 2.15 -6.69
CA LYS A 239 -8.80 2.36 -7.53
C LYS A 239 -7.78 1.23 -7.40
N LYS A 240 -7.60 0.67 -6.19
CA LYS A 240 -6.77 -0.53 -6.00
C LYS A 240 -7.34 -1.71 -6.78
N MET A 241 -8.65 -1.95 -6.67
CA MET A 241 -9.31 -3.06 -7.34
C MET A 241 -9.23 -2.92 -8.86
N GLU A 242 -9.39 -1.72 -9.42
CA GLU A 242 -9.26 -1.44 -10.85
C GLU A 242 -7.84 -1.72 -11.38
N ARG A 243 -6.81 -1.49 -10.54
CA ARG A 243 -5.40 -1.69 -10.88
C ARG A 243 -4.99 -3.17 -10.85
N GLU A 244 -5.46 -3.94 -9.88
CA GLU A 244 -4.96 -5.30 -9.60
C GLU A 244 -5.76 -6.37 -10.35
N HIS A 245 -5.07 -7.21 -11.11
CA HIS A 245 -5.67 -8.29 -11.91
C HIS A 245 -6.43 -9.30 -11.04
N LEU A 246 -6.04 -9.43 -9.76
CA LEU A 246 -6.72 -10.27 -8.78
C LEU A 246 -8.23 -9.95 -8.67
N TYR A 247 -8.64 -8.70 -8.86
CA TYR A 247 -10.04 -8.27 -8.76
C TYR A 247 -10.73 -8.11 -10.11
N ALA A 248 -10.05 -8.36 -11.23
CA ALA A 248 -10.61 -8.17 -12.57
C ALA A 248 -11.96 -8.89 -12.75
N ASN A 249 -12.15 -10.05 -12.11
CA ASN A 249 -13.39 -10.82 -12.17
C ASN A 249 -14.57 -10.20 -11.39
N ILE A 250 -14.31 -9.32 -10.43
CA ILE A 250 -15.35 -8.72 -9.57
C ILE A 250 -16.12 -7.65 -10.35
N PHE A 251 -15.42 -6.83 -11.15
CA PHE A 251 -16.05 -5.77 -11.95
C PHE A 251 -16.94 -6.30 -13.08
N THR A 252 -16.67 -7.53 -13.52
CA THR A 252 -17.35 -8.15 -14.66
C THR A 252 -18.85 -8.40 -14.41
N GLN A 253 -19.31 -8.38 -13.16
CA GLN A 253 -20.68 -8.77 -12.82
C GLN A 253 -21.67 -7.60 -12.70
N ASN A 254 -21.22 -6.34 -12.68
CA ASN A 254 -22.07 -5.17 -12.43
C ASN A 254 -22.63 -4.47 -13.69
N GLY A 255 -22.79 -5.19 -14.81
CA GLY A 255 -23.81 -4.85 -15.80
C GLY A 255 -23.38 -4.21 -17.12
N GLN A 256 -22.11 -3.89 -17.37
CA GLN A 256 -21.56 -3.78 -18.72
C GLN A 256 -20.08 -4.14 -18.72
N VAL A 257 -19.71 -5.16 -19.49
CA VAL A 257 -18.33 -5.63 -19.63
C VAL A 257 -17.93 -5.56 -21.09
N GLN A 258 -16.87 -4.80 -21.37
CA GLN A 258 -15.97 -5.14 -22.46
C GLN A 258 -15.05 -6.27 -22.03
N PRO A 259 -14.84 -7.30 -22.86
CA PRO A 259 -14.00 -8.44 -22.51
C PRO A 259 -12.53 -8.03 -22.46
N ARG A 260 -12.00 -7.80 -21.26
CA ARG A 260 -10.56 -7.99 -20.99
C ARG A 260 -10.37 -9.30 -20.22
N THR A 261 -10.30 -10.37 -21.01
CA THR A 261 -9.60 -11.65 -20.74
C THR A 261 -10.15 -12.64 -19.70
N ARG A 262 -10.31 -13.90 -20.14
CA ARG A 262 -10.84 -15.07 -19.40
C ARG A 262 -9.85 -15.73 -18.41
N TYR A 263 -8.91 -15.02 -17.80
CA TYR A 263 -7.76 -15.67 -17.12
C TYR A 263 -7.76 -15.70 -15.59
N GLY A 264 -8.73 -15.07 -14.91
CA GLY A 264 -8.60 -14.82 -13.46
C GLY A 264 -8.60 -16.04 -12.54
N PHE A 265 -9.15 -17.21 -12.94
CA PHE A 265 -9.16 -18.40 -12.07
C PHE A 265 -7.85 -19.22 -12.14
N TYR A 266 -7.21 -19.27 -13.31
CA TYR A 266 -5.92 -19.96 -13.47
C TYR A 266 -4.76 -19.18 -12.84
N PHE A 267 -4.88 -17.86 -12.75
CA PHE A 267 -3.84 -16.98 -12.23
C PHE A 267 -3.48 -17.30 -10.76
N PHE A 268 -4.48 -17.55 -9.91
CA PHE A 268 -4.26 -17.81 -8.49
C PHE A 268 -3.62 -19.18 -8.22
N LEU A 269 -4.04 -20.22 -8.96
CA LEU A 269 -3.51 -21.57 -8.80
C LEU A 269 -2.05 -21.68 -9.27
N VAL A 270 -1.71 -20.99 -10.36
CA VAL A 270 -0.35 -21.00 -10.91
C VAL A 270 0.61 -20.17 -10.07
N PHE A 271 0.17 -19.01 -9.55
CA PHE A 271 1.05 -18.14 -8.76
C PHE A 271 1.52 -18.85 -7.47
N LEU A 272 0.63 -19.59 -6.81
CA LEU A 272 0.98 -20.44 -5.66
C LEU A 272 2.02 -21.51 -6.02
N LEU A 273 1.91 -22.12 -7.20
CA LEU A 273 2.87 -23.13 -7.69
C LEU A 273 4.20 -22.51 -8.13
N GLY A 274 4.19 -21.30 -8.70
CA GLY A 274 5.38 -20.59 -9.18
C GLY A 274 6.26 -20.04 -8.06
N CYS A 275 5.68 -19.47 -6.99
CA CYS A 275 6.44 -19.02 -5.82
C CYS A 275 7.18 -20.18 -5.12
N LEU A 276 6.59 -21.38 -5.14
CA LEU A 276 7.22 -22.60 -4.61
C LEU A 276 8.51 -22.98 -5.37
N VAL A 277 8.58 -22.70 -6.68
CA VAL A 277 9.76 -23.03 -7.51
C VAL A 277 10.91 -22.05 -7.27
N TRP A 278 10.61 -20.77 -7.02
CA TRP A 278 11.66 -19.76 -6.79
C TRP A 278 12.34 -19.92 -5.43
N VAL A 279 11.60 -20.26 -4.37
CA VAL A 279 12.15 -20.53 -3.02
C VAL A 279 13.06 -21.77 -3.00
N VAL A 280 12.88 -22.71 -3.92
CA VAL A 280 13.73 -23.92 -4.01
C VAL A 280 15.03 -23.67 -4.79
N ALA A 281 15.11 -22.56 -5.54
CA ALA A 281 16.22 -22.27 -6.45
C ALA A 281 17.23 -21.24 -5.89
N THR A 282 17.02 -20.71 -4.70
CA THR A 282 17.91 -19.78 -3.97
C THR A 282 18.29 -20.36 -2.62
#